data_AF-A0A244E494-F1
#
_entry.id   AF-A0A244E494-F1
#
_cell.length_a   1.000
_cell.length_b   1.000
_cell.length_c   1.000
_cell.angle_alpha   90.00
_cell.angle_beta   90.00
_cell.angle_gamma   90.00
#
_symmetry.space_group_name_H-M   'P 1'
#
loop_
_entity.id
_entity.type
_entity.pdbx_description
1 polymer ?
#
loop_
_entity_poly.entity_id
_entity_poly.type
_entity_poly.pdbx_seq_one_letter_code
_entity_poly.pdbx_strand_id
1 'polypeptide(L)'
;MKKKPSDHTLLESALATIEQVLARADSDMQGAPYLGPTLNLPLDALPVAADGDNRFRVSAAQSAINLCLGSAAALIDVSQALMNRSVDRSPQTLEREWQAIVAHTKIASRSAYRAALIMAAQKHVLAAQGEQQSENVYSGLTH
;
A
#
# COMPACT_ATOMS: atom_id res chain seq x y z
N MET A 1 -29.07 10.81 25.03
CA MET A 1 -27.61 10.89 24.83
C MET A 1 -27.18 9.81 23.85
N LYS A 2 -26.55 10.16 22.72
CA LYS A 2 -25.94 9.17 21.83
C LYS A 2 -24.63 8.69 22.50
N LYS A 3 -24.49 7.38 22.78
CA LYS A 3 -23.22 6.82 23.27
C LYS A 3 -22.15 7.02 22.19
N LYS A 4 -20.98 7.49 22.58
CA LYS A 4 -19.81 7.57 21.68
C LYS A 4 -19.44 6.11 21.29
N PRO A 5 -19.21 5.81 20.01
CA PRO A 5 -18.78 4.48 19.59
C PRO A 5 -17.44 4.14 20.26
N SER A 6 -17.25 2.87 20.61
CA SER A 6 -15.97 2.37 21.12
C SER A 6 -14.95 2.29 19.99
N ASP A 7 -13.66 2.29 20.34
CA ASP A 7 -12.58 2.18 19.36
C ASP A 7 -12.70 0.90 18.51
N HIS A 8 -13.16 -0.21 19.11
CA HIS A 8 -13.44 -1.45 18.39
C HIS A 8 -14.50 -1.26 17.30
N THR A 9 -15.62 -0.59 17.62
CA THR A 9 -16.68 -0.31 16.66
C THR A 9 -16.21 0.63 15.55
N LEU A 10 -15.32 1.57 15.85
CA LEU A 10 -14.72 2.44 14.83
C LEU A 10 -13.83 1.65 13.87
N LEU A 11 -13.02 0.71 14.40
CA LEU A 11 -12.16 -0.16 13.57
C LEU A 11 -12.99 -1.12 12.70
N GLU A 12 -14.05 -1.73 13.24
CA GLU A 12 -14.97 -2.58 12.45
C GLU A 12 -15.66 -1.78 11.34
N SER A 13 -16.10 -0.55 11.64
CA SER A 13 -16.70 0.33 10.63
C SER A 13 -15.70 0.71 9.54
N ALA A 14 -14.43 0.94 9.90
CA ALA A 14 -13.38 1.23 8.93
C ALA A 14 -13.09 0.03 8.03
N LEU A 15 -13.00 -1.17 8.60
CA LEU A 15 -12.79 -2.42 7.86
C LEU A 15 -13.93 -2.66 6.86
N ALA A 16 -15.19 -2.58 7.30
CA ALA A 16 -16.35 -2.75 6.43
C ALA A 16 -16.39 -1.73 5.28
N THR A 17 -15.95 -0.50 5.55
CA THR A 17 -15.84 0.55 4.52
C THR A 17 -14.76 0.19 3.49
N ILE A 18 -13.60 -0.28 3.93
CA ILE A 18 -12.52 -0.71 3.04
C ILE A 18 -12.97 -1.90 2.17
N GLU A 19 -13.61 -2.90 2.76
CA GLU A 19 -14.15 -4.05 2.04
C GLU A 19 -15.18 -3.65 0.99
N GLN A 20 -16.05 -2.69 1.32
CA GLN A 20 -17.03 -2.16 0.37
C GLN A 20 -16.34 -1.46 -0.81
N VAL A 21 -15.27 -0.71 -0.57
CA VAL A 21 -14.50 -0.08 -1.65
C VAL A 21 -13.83 -1.13 -2.53
N LEU A 22 -13.23 -2.15 -1.93
CA LEU A 22 -12.60 -3.26 -2.65
C LEU A 22 -13.62 -4.03 -3.51
N ALA A 23 -14.79 -4.36 -2.96
CA ALA A 23 -15.84 -5.08 -3.69
C ALA A 23 -16.38 -4.28 -4.89
N ARG A 24 -16.49 -2.96 -4.77
CA ARG A 24 -16.86 -2.07 -5.89
C ARG A 24 -15.78 -2.06 -6.96
N ALA A 25 -14.53 -1.89 -6.55
CA ALA A 25 -13.37 -1.93 -7.44
C ALA A 25 -13.26 -3.24 -8.24
N ASP A 26 -13.51 -4.39 -7.61
CA ASP A 26 -13.51 -5.69 -8.27
C ASP A 26 -14.68 -5.84 -9.25
N SER A 27 -15.84 -5.25 -8.94
CA SER A 27 -17.00 -5.24 -9.84
C SER A 27 -16.76 -4.37 -11.09
N ASP A 28 -15.96 -3.31 -10.95
CA ASP A 28 -15.61 -2.38 -12.02
C ASP A 28 -14.43 -2.90 -12.89
N MET A 29 -13.81 -4.03 -12.53
CA MET A 29 -12.69 -4.61 -13.29
C MET A 29 -13.11 -5.12 -14.67
N GLN A 30 -12.96 -4.27 -15.67
CA GLN A 30 -12.98 -4.62 -17.10
C GLN A 30 -11.57 -4.43 -17.68
N GLY A 31 -10.61 -5.27 -17.29
CA GLY A 31 -9.22 -5.16 -17.77
C GLY A 31 -8.30 -6.29 -17.35
N ALA A 32 -7.18 -6.45 -18.07
CA ALA A 32 -6.15 -7.42 -17.73
C ALA A 32 -5.40 -7.01 -16.44
N PRO A 33 -5.01 -7.96 -15.57
CA PRO A 33 -4.23 -7.68 -14.37
C PRO A 33 -2.93 -6.94 -14.71
N TYR A 34 -2.56 -5.95 -13.88
CA TYR A 34 -1.26 -5.29 -14.02
C TYR A 34 -0.13 -6.27 -13.64
N LEU A 35 0.64 -6.69 -14.64
CA LEU A 35 1.81 -7.57 -14.49
C LEU A 35 3.14 -6.80 -14.49
N GLY A 36 3.12 -5.46 -14.33
CA GLY A 36 4.32 -4.64 -14.34
C GLY A 36 5.30 -5.01 -13.22
N PRO A 37 6.51 -4.42 -13.20
CA PRO A 37 7.61 -4.87 -12.33
C PRO A 37 7.18 -4.85 -10.86
N THR A 38 6.82 -6.03 -10.35
CA THR A 38 6.37 -6.27 -8.97
C THR A 38 7.53 -6.58 -8.02
N LEU A 39 8.76 -6.60 -8.56
CA LEU A 39 9.99 -6.83 -7.83
C LEU A 39 10.25 -5.66 -6.89
N ASN A 40 10.70 -5.97 -5.67
CA ASN A 40 11.19 -4.97 -4.71
C ASN A 40 12.57 -4.47 -5.16
N LEU A 41 12.63 -3.86 -6.34
CA LEU A 41 13.83 -3.21 -6.83
C LEU A 41 13.87 -1.76 -6.30
N PRO A 42 15.09 -1.22 -6.06
CA PRO A 42 15.29 0.21 -5.89
C PRO A 42 14.62 1.00 -7.02
N LEU A 43 14.09 2.19 -6.70
CA LEU A 43 13.29 3.01 -7.62
C LEU A 43 14.05 3.36 -8.90
N ASP A 44 15.36 3.55 -8.79
CA ASP A 44 16.36 3.79 -9.84
C ASP A 44 16.62 2.58 -10.74
N ALA A 45 16.23 1.38 -10.31
CA ALA A 45 16.40 0.14 -11.05
C ALA A 45 15.11 -0.36 -11.72
N LEU A 46 14.01 0.40 -11.62
CA LEU A 46 12.75 0.04 -12.28
C LEU A 46 12.82 0.33 -13.79
N PRO A 47 12.50 -0.64 -14.65
CA PRO A 47 12.46 -0.39 -16.09
C PRO A 47 11.36 0.64 -16.42
N VAL A 48 11.72 1.66 -17.20
CA VAL A 48 10.77 2.68 -17.68
C VAL A 48 9.69 1.99 -18.50
N ALA A 49 8.44 2.09 -18.08
CA ALA A 49 7.31 1.54 -18.82
C ALA A 49 7.26 2.19 -20.22
N ALA A 50 7.42 1.37 -21.25
CA ALA A 50 7.34 1.80 -22.64
C ALA A 50 5.96 2.42 -22.94
N ASP A 51 5.95 3.43 -23.80
CA ASP A 51 4.89 4.42 -24.03
C ASP A 51 3.60 3.88 -24.69
N GLY A 52 2.99 2.84 -24.11
CA GLY A 52 1.81 2.18 -24.66
C GLY A 52 0.67 2.05 -23.65
N ASP A 53 -0.51 2.55 -24.05
CA ASP A 53 -1.85 2.24 -23.52
C ASP A 53 -2.26 2.86 -22.18
N ASN A 54 -3.19 3.81 -22.24
CA ASN A 54 -3.92 4.36 -21.09
C ASN A 54 -4.61 3.27 -20.24
N ARG A 55 -4.91 2.12 -20.87
CA ARG A 55 -5.46 0.91 -20.20
C ARG A 55 -4.50 0.33 -19.14
N PHE A 56 -3.19 0.39 -19.37
CA PHE A 56 -2.19 -0.06 -18.38
C PHE A 56 -2.05 0.91 -17.20
N ARG A 57 -2.31 2.20 -17.42
CA ARG A 57 -2.32 3.20 -16.33
C ARG A 57 -3.50 3.00 -15.41
N VAL A 58 -4.69 2.76 -15.97
CA VAL A 58 -5.90 2.43 -15.21
C VAL A 58 -5.68 1.15 -14.40
N SER A 59 -5.07 0.11 -14.99
CA SER A 59 -4.78 -1.13 -14.26
C SER A 59 -3.70 -0.99 -13.18
N ALA A 60 -2.67 -0.15 -13.38
CA ALA A 60 -1.64 0.13 -12.37
C ALA A 60 -2.20 0.89 -11.16
N ALA A 61 -2.97 1.95 -11.41
CA ALA A 61 -3.60 2.72 -10.34
C ALA A 61 -4.58 1.86 -9.52
N GLN A 62 -5.40 1.06 -10.21
CA GLN A 62 -6.33 0.15 -9.54
C GLN A 62 -5.60 -0.92 -8.71
N SER A 63 -4.53 -1.51 -9.25
CA SER A 63 -3.72 -2.49 -8.52
C SER A 63 -3.05 -1.89 -7.29
N ALA A 64 -2.54 -0.67 -7.39
CA ALA A 64 -1.96 0.05 -6.25
C ALA A 64 -3.02 0.35 -5.18
N ILE A 65 -4.21 0.80 -5.57
CA ILE A 65 -5.33 1.02 -4.65
C ILE A 65 -5.72 -0.27 -3.93
N ASN A 66 -5.89 -1.38 -4.65
CA ASN A 66 -6.24 -2.67 -4.06
C ASN A 66 -5.17 -3.16 -3.06
N LEU A 67 -3.88 -3.01 -3.40
CA LEU A 67 -2.77 -3.37 -2.51
C LEU A 67 -2.70 -2.48 -1.25
N CYS A 68 -2.97 -1.18 -1.38
CA CYS A 68 -3.03 -0.24 -0.26
C CYS A 68 -4.23 -0.53 0.65
N LEU A 69 -5.41 -0.71 0.08
CA LEU A 69 -6.63 -0.99 0.83
C LEU A 69 -6.56 -2.36 1.54
N GLY A 70 -6.05 -3.39 0.86
CA GLY A 70 -5.80 -4.70 1.48
C GLY A 70 -4.75 -4.62 2.60
N SER A 71 -3.72 -3.78 2.44
CA SER A 71 -2.75 -3.50 3.51
C SER A 71 -3.41 -2.80 4.70
N ALA A 72 -4.25 -1.80 4.46
CA ALA A 72 -4.96 -1.07 5.50
C ALA A 72 -5.92 -1.99 6.29
N ALA A 73 -6.67 -2.86 5.61
CA ALA A 73 -7.50 -3.88 6.25
C ALA A 73 -6.68 -4.80 7.18
N ALA A 74 -5.56 -5.33 6.68
CA ALA A 74 -4.68 -6.19 7.49
C ALA A 74 -4.07 -5.46 8.70
N LEU A 75 -3.77 -4.16 8.59
CA LEU A 75 -3.27 -3.36 9.72
C LEU A 75 -4.38 -3.05 10.74
N ILE A 76 -5.64 -2.94 10.32
CA ILE A 76 -6.79 -2.85 11.22
C ILE A 76 -6.95 -4.16 12.00
N ASP A 77 -6.86 -5.32 11.33
CA ASP A 77 -6.93 -6.63 12.00
C ASP A 77 -5.80 -6.79 13.04
N VAL A 78 -4.58 -6.37 12.70
CA VAL A 78 -3.45 -6.31 13.65
C VAL A 78 -3.77 -5.40 14.83
N SER A 79 -4.36 -4.22 14.58
CA SER A 79 -4.74 -3.28 15.64
C SER A 79 -5.77 -3.90 16.60
N GLN A 80 -6.78 -4.57 16.07
CA GLN A 80 -7.78 -5.29 16.87
C GLN A 80 -7.15 -6.44 17.67
N ALA A 81 -6.23 -7.22 17.07
CA ALA A 81 -5.51 -8.27 17.76
C ALA A 81 -4.65 -7.73 18.93
N LEU A 82 -4.01 -6.57 18.74
CA LEU A 82 -3.22 -5.90 19.77
C LEU A 82 -4.08 -5.36 20.93
N MET A 83 -5.31 -4.93 20.63
CA MET A 83 -6.27 -4.46 21.64
C MET A 83 -6.86 -5.63 22.44
N ASN A 84 -7.04 -6.79 21.82
CA ASN A 84 -7.61 -8.00 22.42
C ASN A 84 -6.56 -8.84 23.19
N ARG A 85 -5.91 -8.22 24.19
CA ARG A 85 -5.02 -8.93 25.12
C ARG A 85 -5.83 -9.72 26.15
N SER A 86 -5.97 -11.03 25.96
CA SER A 86 -6.53 -11.90 27.00
C SER A 86 -5.45 -12.27 28.02
N VAL A 87 -5.78 -12.15 29.31
CA VAL A 87 -4.84 -12.33 30.43
C VAL A 87 -4.53 -13.81 30.73
N ASP A 88 -5.33 -14.75 30.21
CA ASP A 88 -5.27 -16.18 30.58
C ASP A 88 -4.54 -17.09 29.57
N ARG A 89 -3.65 -16.55 28.73
CA ARG A 89 -2.93 -17.35 27.71
C ARG A 89 -1.64 -17.98 28.26
N SER A 90 -1.37 -19.21 27.84
CA SER A 90 -0.08 -19.84 28.11
C SER A 90 1.07 -19.05 27.45
N PRO A 91 2.28 -19.04 28.02
CA PRO A 91 3.43 -18.32 27.44
C PRO A 91 3.73 -18.72 25.99
N GLN A 92 3.55 -20.01 25.66
CA GLN A 92 3.78 -20.53 24.32
C GLN A 92 2.73 -20.03 23.32
N THR A 93 1.47 -19.91 23.76
CA THR A 93 0.39 -19.33 22.95
C THR A 93 0.66 -17.86 22.68
N LEU A 94 1.06 -17.13 23.72
CA LEU A 94 1.38 -15.70 23.62
C LEU A 94 2.54 -15.44 22.64
N GLU A 95 3.61 -16.25 22.69
CA GLU A 95 4.73 -16.14 21.75
C GLU A 95 4.29 -16.34 20.30
N ARG A 96 3.48 -17.37 20.01
CA ARG A 96 2.99 -17.63 18.65
C ARG A 96 2.11 -16.48 18.14
N GLU A 97 1.28 -15.91 19.00
CA GLU A 97 0.44 -14.77 18.65
C GLU A 97 1.27 -13.54 18.31
N TRP A 98 2.30 -13.24 19.11
CA TRP A 98 3.21 -12.13 18.80
C TRP A 98 3.97 -12.36 17.50
N GLN A 99 4.43 -13.58 17.23
CA GLN A 99 5.05 -13.91 15.96
C GLN A 99 4.09 -13.72 14.78
N ALA A 100 2.82 -14.11 14.93
CA ALA A 100 1.79 -13.91 13.91
C ALA A 100 1.52 -12.42 13.67
N ILE A 101 1.37 -11.63 14.73
CA ILE A 101 1.19 -10.17 14.65
C ILE A 101 2.36 -9.52 13.89
N VAL A 102 3.61 -9.87 14.23
CA VAL A 102 4.81 -9.36 13.55
C VAL A 102 4.81 -9.75 12.07
N ALA A 103 4.51 -11.02 11.77
CA ALA A 103 4.48 -11.52 10.40
C ALA A 103 3.41 -10.79 9.55
N HIS A 104 2.19 -10.68 10.06
CA HIS A 104 1.08 -10.00 9.38
C HIS A 104 1.39 -8.51 9.14
N THR A 105 1.93 -7.83 10.15
CA THR A 105 2.35 -6.43 10.02
C THR A 105 3.39 -6.26 8.90
N LYS A 106 4.40 -7.14 8.86
CA LYS A 106 5.45 -7.09 7.82
C LYS A 106 4.88 -7.32 6.42
N ILE A 107 3.96 -8.27 6.27
CA ILE A 107 3.29 -8.55 4.99
C ILE A 107 2.46 -7.34 4.54
N ALA A 108 1.66 -6.76 5.44
CA ALA A 108 0.84 -5.59 5.15
C ALA A 108 1.70 -4.40 4.73
N SER A 109 2.77 -4.09 5.48
CA SER A 109 3.68 -2.97 5.15
C SER A 109 4.37 -3.16 3.80
N ARG A 110 4.79 -4.38 3.46
CA ARG A 110 5.37 -4.68 2.14
C ARG A 110 4.35 -4.50 1.03
N SER A 111 3.08 -4.82 1.26
CA SER A 111 2.00 -4.60 0.28
C SER A 111 1.79 -3.11 0.00
N ALA A 112 1.68 -2.28 1.04
CA ALA A 112 1.57 -0.83 0.89
C ALA A 112 2.81 -0.23 0.19
N TYR A 113 4.01 -0.68 0.55
CA TYR A 113 5.24 -0.25 -0.12
C TYR A 113 5.24 -0.59 -1.61
N ARG A 114 4.80 -1.81 -1.99
CA ARG A 114 4.66 -2.21 -3.40
C ARG A 114 3.66 -1.34 -4.16
N ALA A 115 2.54 -0.97 -3.53
CA ALA A 115 1.57 -0.05 -4.14
C ALA A 115 2.21 1.31 -4.45
N ALA A 116 2.99 1.87 -3.51
CA ALA A 116 3.72 3.11 -3.73
C ALA A 116 4.73 2.99 -4.87
N LEU A 117 5.46 1.88 -4.96
CA LEU A 117 6.39 1.63 -6.07
C LEU A 117 5.70 1.50 -7.43
N ILE A 118 4.55 0.81 -7.49
CA ILE A 118 3.73 0.71 -8.72
C ILE A 118 3.36 2.11 -9.20
N MET A 119 2.90 2.98 -8.30
CA MET A 119 2.55 4.36 -8.65
C MET A 119 3.78 5.20 -9.00
N ALA A 120 4.89 5.02 -8.30
CA ALA A 120 6.11 5.75 -8.57
C ALA A 120 6.66 5.45 -9.97
N ALA A 121 6.55 4.20 -10.43
CA ALA A 121 6.95 3.80 -11.78
C ALA A 121 6.07 4.44 -12.89
N GLN A 122 4.89 4.96 -12.57
CA GLN A 122 3.97 5.55 -13.56
C GLN A 122 4.35 7.00 -13.90
N LYS A 123 5.32 7.20 -14.80
CA LYS A 123 5.70 8.42 -15.59
C LYS A 123 5.79 9.80 -14.89
N HIS A 124 5.37 9.98 -13.63
CA HIS A 124 5.34 11.26 -12.91
C HIS A 124 6.44 11.39 -11.86
N VAL A 125 7.08 10.29 -11.43
CA VAL A 125 8.28 10.38 -10.59
C VAL A 125 9.55 10.68 -11.39
N LEU A 126 9.62 10.24 -12.66
CA LEU A 126 10.70 10.65 -13.56
C LEU A 126 10.67 12.16 -13.85
N ALA A 127 9.48 12.78 -13.88
CA ALA A 127 9.35 14.23 -13.97
C ALA A 127 9.79 14.94 -12.67
N ALA A 128 9.42 14.40 -11.50
CA ALA A 128 9.84 14.94 -10.20
C ALA A 128 11.35 14.76 -9.92
N GLN A 129 12.00 13.75 -10.52
CA GLN A 129 13.45 13.54 -10.45
C GLN A 129 14.24 14.39 -11.46
N GLY A 130 13.63 14.82 -12.57
CA GLY A 130 14.25 15.68 -13.58
C GLY A 130 14.37 17.15 -13.18
N GLU A 131 13.52 17.64 -12.28
CA GLU A 131 13.60 19.01 -11.77
C GLU A 131 14.80 19.22 -10.82
N GLN A 132 15.25 18.19 -10.09
CA GLN A 132 16.43 18.32 -9.22
C GLN A 132 17.78 18.25 -9.96
N GLN A 133 17.81 17.81 -11.22
CA GLN A 133 19.07 17.70 -11.98
C GLN A 133 19.36 18.91 -12.88
N SER A 134 18.39 19.83 -13.01
CA SER A 134 18.50 21.00 -13.90
C SER A 134 19.15 22.23 -13.24
N GLU A 135 19.27 22.27 -11.92
CA GLU A 135 19.85 23.44 -11.21
C GLU A 135 21.39 23.43 -11.10
N ASN A 136 22.07 22.33 -11.42
CA ASN A 136 23.53 22.21 -11.18
C ASN A 136 24.42 22.30 -12.42
N VAL A 137 23.89 22.70 -13.59
CA VAL A 137 24.67 22.77 -14.85
C VAL A 137 24.94 24.21 -15.32
N TYR A 138 24.41 25.24 -14.64
CA TYR A 138 24.55 26.65 -15.08
C TYR A 138 25.33 27.59 -14.14
N SER A 139 26.14 27.08 -13.20
CA SER A 139 26.96 27.95 -12.32
C SER A 139 28.47 27.81 -12.50
N GLY A 140 28.94 27.62 -13.73
CA GLY A 140 30.37 27.44 -14.02
C GLY A 140 30.83 28.02 -15.35
N LEU A 141 30.37 29.21 -15.73
CA LEU A 141 30.86 29.89 -16.95
C LEU A 141 30.74 31.41 -16.85
N THR A 142 31.36 32.03 -15.86
CA THR A 142 31.77 33.44 -15.89
C THR A 142 32.87 33.70 -14.84
N HIS A 143 34.15 33.66 -15.22
CA HIS A 143 35.00 34.85 -15.39
C HIS A 143 36.43 34.47 -15.76
#